data_AF-A0A3P7KE84-F1
#
_entry.id   AF-A0A3P7KE84-F1
#
_cell.length_a   1.000
_cell.length_b   1.000
_cell.length_c   1.000
_cell.angle_alpha   90.00
_cell.angle_beta   90.00
_cell.angle_gamma   90.00
#
_symmetry.space_group_name_H-M   'P 1'
#
loop_
_entity.id
_entity.type
_entity.pdbx_description
1 polymer ?
#
loop_
_entity_poly.entity_id
_entity_poly.type
_entity_poly.pdbx_seq_one_letter_code
_entity_poly.pdbx_strand_id
1 'polypeptide(L)'
;MKTGLIALCLTSIVFAQIHFPGEKYFANVRQLTFHGTHAEAYFSFDDNFLTLQATGYGVDCDQIYRLDLNDSPNQTLHRLSTGIGSCTCSFFYPNNKDVLYAGNFHKTKIPAKKGSNDPSCPPKRCRSPEAMRDPVLQNLSHYTFSSSDQTQQG
;
A
#
# COMPACT_ATOMS: atom_id res chain seq x y z
N MET A 1 -13.77 9.52 55.34
CA MET A 1 -14.56 9.80 54.13
C MET A 1 -13.71 10.60 53.17
N LYS A 2 -13.13 9.98 52.13
CA LYS A 2 -12.42 10.68 51.04
C LYS A 2 -12.98 10.12 49.73
N THR A 3 -14.01 10.78 49.23
CA THR A 3 -14.60 10.49 47.92
C THR A 3 -13.69 11.09 46.84
N GLY A 4 -12.94 10.24 46.14
CA GLY A 4 -12.16 10.62 44.98
C GLY A 4 -13.04 10.70 43.74
N LEU A 5 -13.12 11.87 43.12
CA LEU A 5 -13.72 12.05 41.80
C LEU A 5 -12.81 11.41 40.75
N ILE A 6 -13.31 10.42 40.02
CA ILE A 6 -12.65 9.87 38.83
C ILE A 6 -13.22 10.64 37.62
N ALA A 7 -12.40 11.50 37.03
CA ALA A 7 -12.73 12.17 35.78
C ALA A 7 -12.53 11.20 34.61
N LEU A 8 -13.64 10.74 34.01
CA LEU A 8 -13.62 9.92 32.81
C LEU A 8 -13.35 10.83 31.60
N CYS A 9 -12.11 10.83 31.11
CA CYS A 9 -11.76 11.52 29.87
C CYS A 9 -12.34 10.73 28.69
N LEU A 10 -13.46 11.21 28.14
CA LEU A 10 -14.06 10.66 26.92
C LEU A 10 -13.19 11.04 25.73
N THR A 11 -12.31 10.15 25.31
CA THR A 11 -11.60 10.28 24.04
C THR A 11 -12.61 10.07 22.90
N SER A 12 -12.81 11.10 22.07
CA SER A 12 -13.64 10.98 20.88
C SER A 12 -13.02 9.96 19.93
N ILE A 13 -13.71 8.82 19.75
CA ILE A 13 -13.37 7.84 18.72
C ILE A 13 -13.78 8.44 17.37
N VAL A 14 -12.81 8.83 16.56
CA VAL A 14 -13.04 9.24 15.18
C VAL A 14 -13.23 7.98 14.35
N PHE A 15 -14.47 7.71 13.93
CA PHE A 15 -14.75 6.67 12.95
C PHE A 15 -14.48 7.21 11.55
N ALA A 16 -13.67 6.50 10.75
CA ALA A 16 -13.47 6.84 9.35
C ALA A 16 -14.80 6.71 8.59
N GLN A 17 -15.29 7.83 8.03
CA GLN A 17 -16.55 7.85 7.29
C GLN A 17 -16.30 7.41 5.84
N ILE A 18 -16.72 6.19 5.49
CA ILE A 18 -16.57 5.63 4.13
C ILE A 18 -17.41 6.41 3.11
N HIS A 19 -18.53 7.01 3.55
CA HIS A 19 -19.47 7.71 2.67
C HIS A 19 -19.33 9.22 2.83
N PHE A 20 -18.88 9.92 1.79
CA PHE A 20 -18.89 11.39 1.79
C PHE A 20 -20.33 11.90 1.67
N PRO A 21 -20.83 12.81 2.53
CA PRO A 21 -22.26 13.15 2.56
C PRO A 21 -22.76 13.86 1.29
N GLY A 22 -21.85 14.44 0.50
CA GLY A 22 -22.17 15.06 -0.78
C GLY A 22 -22.18 14.07 -1.97
N GLU A 23 -21.74 12.83 -1.77
CA GLU A 23 -21.79 11.77 -2.78
C GLU A 23 -23.23 11.22 -2.84
N LYS A 24 -23.81 11.12 -4.05
CA LYS A 24 -25.20 10.69 -4.26
C LYS A 24 -25.37 9.52 -5.23
N TYR A 25 -24.31 9.09 -5.91
CA TYR A 25 -24.35 8.11 -6.99
C TYR A 25 -23.90 6.72 -6.55
N PHE A 26 -23.09 6.59 -5.50
CA PHE A 26 -22.61 5.31 -5.02
C PHE A 26 -23.41 4.83 -3.80
N ALA A 27 -24.12 3.73 -3.98
CA ALA A 27 -24.92 3.12 -2.91
C ALA A 27 -24.14 2.13 -2.02
N ASN A 28 -23.17 1.40 -2.59
CA ASN A 28 -22.53 0.24 -1.95
C ASN A 28 -21.00 0.38 -1.85
N VAL A 29 -20.52 1.52 -1.36
CA VAL A 29 -19.08 1.73 -1.18
C VAL A 29 -18.57 0.87 -0.02
N ARG A 30 -17.56 0.03 -0.30
CA ARG A 30 -16.89 -0.82 0.70
C ARG A 30 -15.40 -0.51 0.72
N GLN A 31 -14.85 -0.32 1.92
CA GLN A 31 -13.41 -0.28 2.12
C GLN A 31 -12.84 -1.70 2.12
N LEU A 32 -11.78 -1.93 1.33
CA LEU A 32 -11.18 -3.25 1.12
C LEU A 32 -9.80 -3.41 1.77
N THR A 33 -9.13 -2.31 2.13
CA THR A 33 -7.80 -2.31 2.74
C THR A 33 -7.73 -1.27 3.87
N PHE A 34 -6.91 -1.54 4.89
CA PHE A 34 -6.88 -0.75 6.14
C PHE A 34 -5.47 -0.24 6.51
N HIS A 35 -4.43 -0.70 5.81
CA HIS A 35 -3.03 -0.39 6.13
C HIS A 35 -2.20 -0.22 4.86
N GLY A 36 -1.05 0.41 5.00
CA GLY A 36 -0.11 0.57 3.89
C GLY A 36 -0.60 1.56 2.83
N THR A 37 -0.04 1.46 1.65
CA THR A 37 -0.40 2.32 0.52
C THR A 37 -0.62 1.47 -0.72
N HIS A 38 -1.64 1.78 -1.51
CA HIS A 38 -2.07 0.96 -2.64
C HIS A 38 -2.19 1.76 -3.93
N ALA A 39 -1.97 1.10 -5.06
CA ALA A 39 -2.18 1.62 -6.41
C ALA A 39 -2.55 0.46 -7.36
N GLU A 40 -3.00 0.80 -8.57
CA GLU A 40 -3.13 -0.15 -9.71
C GLU A 40 -3.87 -1.47 -9.37
N ALA A 41 -5.11 -1.35 -8.90
CA ALA A 41 -5.95 -2.52 -8.60
C ALA A 41 -6.68 -3.05 -9.85
N TYR A 42 -6.70 -4.37 -10.06
CA TYR A 42 -7.38 -5.04 -11.17
C TYR A 42 -8.13 -6.29 -10.70
N PHE A 43 -9.37 -6.45 -11.17
CA PHE A 43 -10.19 -7.64 -10.90
C PHE A 43 -9.72 -8.83 -11.73
N SER A 44 -9.84 -10.01 -11.14
CA SER A 44 -9.87 -11.28 -11.86
C SER A 44 -11.15 -11.37 -12.69
N PHE A 45 -11.17 -12.22 -13.72
CA PHE A 45 -12.32 -12.32 -14.64
C PHE A 45 -13.55 -12.96 -14.01
N ASP A 46 -13.40 -13.66 -12.89
CA ASP A 46 -14.51 -14.20 -12.08
C ASP A 46 -14.87 -13.33 -10.87
N ASP A 47 -14.31 -12.13 -10.76
CA ASP A 47 -14.57 -11.17 -9.68
C ASP A 47 -14.27 -11.69 -8.25
N ASN A 48 -13.51 -12.78 -8.12
CA ASN A 48 -13.19 -13.36 -6.81
C ASN A 48 -11.94 -12.74 -6.16
N PHE A 49 -11.05 -12.19 -6.97
CA PHE A 49 -9.77 -11.64 -6.53
C PHE A 49 -9.47 -10.27 -7.13
N LEU A 50 -8.71 -9.47 -6.39
CA LEU A 50 -8.02 -8.28 -6.87
C LEU A 50 -6.50 -8.50 -6.85
N THR A 51 -5.80 -8.11 -7.90
CA THR A 51 -4.36 -7.84 -7.85
C THR A 51 -4.17 -6.35 -7.61
N LEU A 52 -3.22 -5.98 -6.76
CA LEU A 52 -2.92 -4.59 -6.47
C LEU A 52 -1.44 -4.39 -6.19
N GLN A 53 -0.94 -3.20 -6.52
CA GLN A 53 0.37 -2.73 -6.07
C GLN A 53 0.23 -2.19 -4.64
N ALA A 54 1.10 -2.62 -3.73
CA ALA A 54 1.09 -2.12 -2.35
C ALA A 54 2.47 -2.00 -1.68
N THR A 55 2.57 -1.11 -0.70
CA THR A 55 3.71 -0.94 0.22
C THR A 55 3.26 -0.97 1.68
N GLY A 56 4.20 -1.17 2.61
CA GLY A 56 3.89 -1.18 4.05
C GLY A 56 3.45 -2.54 4.61
N TYR A 57 3.63 -3.60 3.82
CA TYR A 57 3.33 -4.99 4.20
C TYR A 57 4.61 -5.80 4.45
N GLY A 58 5.55 -5.20 5.19
CA GLY A 58 6.84 -5.81 5.56
C GLY A 58 8.00 -5.54 4.59
N VAL A 59 7.77 -4.76 3.52
CA VAL A 59 8.82 -4.25 2.63
C VAL A 59 8.51 -2.80 2.21
N ASP A 60 9.55 -2.02 1.95
CA ASP A 60 9.49 -0.56 1.72
C ASP A 60 9.35 -0.15 0.23
N CYS A 61 9.19 -1.12 -0.66
CA CYS A 61 9.00 -0.91 -2.09
C CYS A 61 7.72 -1.55 -2.58
N ASP A 62 7.18 -0.99 -3.66
CA ASP A 62 5.95 -1.44 -4.29
C ASP A 62 6.07 -2.91 -4.70
N GLN A 63 5.16 -3.73 -4.19
CA GLN A 63 5.04 -5.15 -4.48
C GLN A 63 3.63 -5.46 -5.00
N ILE A 64 3.49 -6.56 -5.73
CA ILE A 64 2.19 -7.06 -6.17
C ILE A 64 1.64 -8.05 -5.15
N TYR A 65 0.38 -7.83 -4.78
CA TYR A 65 -0.40 -8.67 -3.88
C TYR A 65 -1.71 -9.11 -4.53
N ARG A 66 -2.31 -10.15 -3.96
CA ARG A 66 -3.67 -10.61 -4.21
C ARG A 66 -4.52 -10.40 -2.96
N LEU A 67 -5.71 -9.83 -3.15
CA LEU A 67 -6.78 -9.74 -2.17
C LEU A 67 -7.91 -10.68 -2.59
N ASP A 68 -8.47 -11.45 -1.67
CA ASP A 68 -9.67 -12.27 -1.88
C ASP A 68 -10.92 -11.46 -1.53
N LEU A 69 -11.84 -11.28 -2.48
CA LEU A 69 -13.04 -10.48 -2.28
C LEU A 69 -14.12 -11.21 -1.47
N ASN A 70 -14.03 -12.53 -1.37
CA ASN A 70 -14.93 -13.39 -0.60
C ASN A 70 -14.51 -13.52 0.88
N ASP A 71 -13.27 -13.15 1.21
CA ASP A 71 -12.80 -13.10 2.60
C ASP A 71 -13.13 -11.75 3.28
N SER A 72 -12.92 -11.68 4.59
CA SER A 72 -13.12 -10.48 5.39
C SER A 72 -12.25 -9.31 4.88
N PRO A 73 -12.74 -8.06 4.97
CA PRO A 73 -11.94 -6.88 4.62
C PRO A 73 -10.62 -6.79 5.40
N ASN A 74 -10.57 -7.30 6.63
CA ASN A 74 -9.40 -7.23 7.50
C ASN A 74 -8.46 -8.44 7.33
N GLN A 75 -8.28 -8.89 6.09
CA GLN A 75 -7.39 -9.99 5.73
C GLN A 75 -5.95 -9.53 5.51
N THR A 76 -5.01 -10.47 5.56
CA THR A 76 -3.63 -10.23 5.14
C THR A 76 -3.52 -10.39 3.62
N LEU A 77 -2.99 -9.38 2.94
CA LEU A 77 -2.74 -9.46 1.50
C LEU A 77 -1.72 -10.55 1.16
N HIS A 78 -2.04 -11.38 0.17
CA HIS A 78 -1.15 -12.45 -0.27
C HIS A 78 -0.14 -11.94 -1.31
N ARG A 79 1.14 -11.85 -0.96
CA ARG A 79 2.17 -11.36 -1.89
C ARG A 79 2.38 -12.34 -3.05
N LEU A 80 2.25 -11.83 -4.28
CA LEU A 80 2.51 -12.60 -5.51
C LEU A 80 3.94 -12.39 -6.03
N SER A 81 4.48 -11.20 -5.77
CA SER A 81 5.84 -10.80 -6.16
C SER A 81 6.92 -11.36 -5.22
N THR A 82 8.17 -11.25 -5.65
CA THR A 82 9.33 -11.85 -4.99
C THR A 82 9.67 -11.21 -3.64
N GLY A 83 9.23 -9.97 -3.39
CA GLY A 83 9.65 -9.16 -2.24
C GLY A 83 10.96 -8.40 -2.45
N ILE A 84 11.55 -8.45 -3.65
CA ILE A 84 12.82 -7.81 -4.02
C ILE A 84 12.58 -6.88 -5.20
N GLY A 85 13.19 -5.68 -5.15
CA GLY A 85 12.99 -4.67 -6.18
C GLY A 85 11.54 -4.16 -6.22
N SER A 86 11.25 -3.18 -7.06
CA SER A 86 9.89 -2.65 -7.21
C SER A 86 9.14 -3.41 -8.30
N CYS A 87 7.84 -3.66 -8.07
CA CYS A 87 6.93 -4.29 -9.01
C CYS A 87 5.69 -3.41 -9.29
N THR A 88 5.12 -3.52 -10.49
CA THR A 88 4.00 -2.69 -10.97
C THR A 88 3.20 -3.39 -12.09
N CYS A 89 2.10 -2.80 -12.53
CA CYS A 89 1.32 -3.17 -13.71
C CYS A 89 0.89 -4.65 -13.69
N SER A 90 0.26 -5.09 -12.60
CA SER A 90 -0.23 -6.46 -12.48
C SER A 90 -1.51 -6.68 -13.29
N PHE A 91 -1.67 -7.87 -13.85
CA PHE A 91 -2.87 -8.24 -14.61
C PHE A 91 -3.17 -9.74 -14.47
N PHE A 92 -4.44 -10.09 -14.31
CA PHE A 92 -4.90 -11.49 -14.34
C PHE A 92 -5.06 -11.98 -15.78
N TYR A 93 -4.65 -13.21 -16.07
CA TYR A 93 -5.05 -13.86 -17.31
C TYR A 93 -6.51 -14.34 -17.23
N PRO A 94 -7.18 -14.55 -18.38
CA PRO A 94 -8.58 -15.03 -18.44
C PRO A 94 -8.86 -16.36 -17.73
N ASN A 95 -7.83 -17.12 -17.34
CA ASN A 95 -7.98 -18.38 -16.61
C ASN A 95 -8.11 -18.20 -15.08
N ASN A 96 -8.12 -16.96 -14.57
CA ASN A 96 -8.23 -16.61 -13.14
C ASN A 96 -7.13 -17.18 -12.23
N LYS A 97 -6.04 -17.69 -12.82
CA LYS A 97 -4.95 -18.36 -12.09
C LYS A 97 -3.62 -17.66 -12.32
N ASP A 98 -3.32 -17.38 -13.58
CA ASP A 98 -2.04 -16.78 -13.94
C ASP A 98 -2.10 -15.25 -13.79
N VAL A 99 -1.01 -14.68 -13.31
CA VAL A 99 -0.86 -13.23 -13.12
C VAL A 99 0.44 -12.79 -13.77
N LEU A 100 0.36 -11.76 -14.61
CA LEU A 100 1.52 -11.03 -15.12
C LEU A 100 1.77 -9.82 -14.23
N TYR A 101 3.04 -9.45 -14.04
CA TYR A 101 3.43 -8.16 -13.50
C TYR A 101 4.83 -7.78 -13.98
N ALA A 102 5.15 -6.49 -13.96
CA ALA A 102 6.49 -5.98 -14.24
C ALA A 102 7.29 -5.82 -12.95
N GLY A 103 8.61 -6.02 -13.01
CA GLY A 103 9.49 -5.75 -11.89
C GLY A 103 10.95 -5.56 -12.33
N ASN A 104 11.73 -4.87 -11.50
CA ASN A 104 13.11 -4.49 -11.83
C ASN A 104 14.19 -5.38 -11.18
N PHE A 105 13.80 -6.52 -10.59
CA PHE A 105 14.68 -7.39 -9.81
C PHE A 105 15.55 -8.38 -10.61
N HIS A 106 15.41 -8.43 -11.94
CA HIS A 106 16.14 -9.41 -12.76
C HIS A 106 17.67 -9.22 -12.73
N LYS A 107 18.16 -7.99 -12.51
CA LYS A 107 19.60 -7.67 -12.44
C LYS A 107 19.98 -6.85 -11.20
N THR A 108 19.20 -6.93 -10.13
CA THR A 108 19.49 -6.19 -8.90
C THR A 108 20.59 -6.89 -8.11
N LYS A 109 21.65 -6.15 -7.77
CA LYS A 109 22.68 -6.59 -6.81
C LYS A 109 22.21 -6.28 -5.39
N ILE A 110 21.16 -6.96 -4.95
CA ILE A 110 20.59 -6.78 -3.63
C ILE A 110 20.92 -8.03 -2.79
N PRO A 111 21.56 -7.89 -1.62
CA PRO A 111 21.94 -9.03 -0.78
C PRO A 111 20.72 -9.57 0.02
N ALA A 112 19.54 -9.64 -0.58
CA ALA A 112 18.33 -10.02 0.15
C ALA A 112 18.18 -11.55 0.22
N LYS A 113 18.20 -12.10 1.44
CA LYS A 113 17.82 -13.49 1.71
C LYS A 113 16.38 -13.55 2.24
N LYS A 114 15.62 -14.58 1.85
CA LYS A 114 14.28 -14.81 2.38
C LYS A 114 14.32 -14.95 3.91
N GLY A 115 13.59 -14.10 4.63
CA GLY A 115 13.54 -14.11 6.10
C GLY A 115 14.71 -13.44 6.81
N SER A 116 15.59 -12.74 6.08
CA SER A 116 16.63 -11.89 6.64
C SER A 116 16.17 -10.43 6.77
N ASN A 117 16.89 -9.64 7.57
CA ASN A 117 16.70 -8.18 7.67
C ASN A 117 17.51 -7.40 6.61
N ASP A 118 18.03 -8.10 5.59
CA ASP A 118 18.80 -7.47 4.53
C ASP A 118 17.91 -6.54 3.68
N PRO A 119 18.41 -5.38 3.21
CA PRO A 119 17.61 -4.47 2.40
C PRO A 119 17.12 -5.17 1.14
N SER A 120 15.81 -5.34 0.96
CA SER A 120 15.24 -5.97 -0.24
C SER A 120 14.78 -4.97 -1.30
N CYS A 121 14.71 -3.69 -0.92
CA CYS A 121 14.11 -2.63 -1.70
C CYS A 121 15.14 -1.55 -2.05
N PRO A 122 15.24 -1.14 -3.32
CA PRO A 122 16.01 0.05 -3.67
C PRO A 122 15.32 1.30 -3.07
N PRO A 123 16.10 2.28 -2.57
CA PRO A 123 15.52 3.50 -2.03
C PRO A 123 14.84 4.31 -3.14
N LYS A 124 13.67 4.91 -2.83
CA LYS A 124 13.01 5.84 -3.75
C LYS A 124 13.93 7.05 -4.00
N ARG A 125 14.11 7.43 -5.27
CA ARG A 125 15.05 8.50 -5.66
C ARG A 125 14.73 9.83 -4.99
N CYS A 126 13.46 10.22 -4.88
CA CYS A 126 13.04 11.47 -4.22
C CYS A 126 13.37 11.49 -2.71
N ARG A 127 13.60 10.33 -2.09
CA ARG A 127 13.96 10.19 -0.66
C ARG A 127 15.45 9.93 -0.45
N SER A 128 16.25 9.96 -1.51
CA SER A 128 17.69 9.71 -1.43
C SER A 128 18.44 10.95 -0.93
N PRO A 129 19.59 10.78 -0.25
CA PRO A 129 20.46 11.91 0.13
C PRO A 129 20.92 12.74 -1.08
N GLU A 130 20.98 12.14 -2.27
CA GLU A 130 21.28 12.84 -3.53
C GLU A 130 20.15 13.82 -3.89
N ALA A 131 18.90 13.40 -3.75
CA ALA A 131 17.76 14.28 -4.03
C ALA A 131 17.68 15.47 -3.08
N MET A 132 18.22 15.36 -1.85
CA MET A 132 18.31 16.51 -0.93
C MET A 132 19.40 17.51 -1.32
N ARG A 133 20.32 17.16 -2.22
CA ARG A 133 21.46 18.02 -2.61
C ARG A 133 21.33 18.55 -4.05
N ASP A 134 20.60 17.84 -4.90
CA ASP A 134 20.41 18.20 -6.30
C ASP A 134 19.12 19.02 -6.48
N PRO A 135 19.22 20.31 -6.86
CA PRO A 135 18.06 21.19 -6.99
C PRO A 135 17.08 20.74 -8.09
N VAL A 136 17.54 20.02 -9.12
CA VAL A 136 16.67 19.45 -10.15
C VAL A 136 15.83 18.32 -9.56
N LEU A 137 16.47 17.42 -8.80
CA LEU A 137 15.76 16.31 -8.14
C LEU A 137 14.83 16.81 -7.02
N GLN A 138 15.21 17.84 -6.26
CA GLN A 138 14.31 18.49 -5.30
C GLN A 138 13.06 19.02 -6.01
N ASN A 139 13.25 19.78 -7.10
CA ASN A 139 12.13 20.35 -7.84
C ASN A 139 11.20 19.25 -8.39
N LEU A 140 11.76 18.20 -8.99
CA LEU A 140 10.96 17.06 -9.46
C LEU A 140 10.20 16.37 -8.31
N SER A 141 10.80 16.28 -7.12
CA SER A 141 10.18 15.65 -5.97
C SER A 141 8.92 16.39 -5.50
N HIS A 142 8.87 17.72 -5.65
CA HIS A 142 7.67 18.52 -5.34
C HIS A 142 6.50 18.26 -6.30
N TYR A 143 6.78 17.86 -7.53
CA TYR A 143 5.75 17.55 -8.53
C TYR A 143 5.37 16.07 -8.57
N THR A 144 6.08 15.21 -7.84
CA THR A 144 5.75 13.79 -7.76
C THR A 144 4.78 13.52 -6.62
N PHE A 145 3.61 12.97 -6.94
CA PHE A 145 2.71 12.40 -5.93
C PHE A 145 3.30 11.08 -5.42
N SER A 146 3.90 11.10 -4.23
CA SER A 146 4.65 9.94 -3.73
C SER A 146 3.84 8.95 -2.88
N SER A 147 2.52 9.00 -2.72
CA SER A 147 1.69 8.04 -1.92
C SER A 147 2.02 7.91 -0.41
N SER A 148 3.28 8.08 -0.02
CA SER A 148 3.86 8.12 1.31
C SER A 148 4.04 9.53 1.87
N ASP A 149 3.53 10.56 1.17
CA ASP A 149 3.33 11.92 1.72
C ASP A 149 2.02 12.03 2.52
N GLN A 150 1.13 11.03 2.42
CA GLN A 150 -0.13 10.99 3.15
C GLN A 150 0.06 10.81 4.67
N THR A 151 1.26 10.50 5.15
CA THR A 151 1.58 10.42 6.58
C THR A 151 1.86 11.76 7.26
N GLN A 152 1.80 12.90 6.56
CA GLN A 152 1.96 14.23 7.18
C GLN A 152 0.68 15.08 7.22
N GLN A 153 -0.47 14.54 6.80
CA GLN A 153 -1.77 15.20 6.95
C GLN A 153 -2.75 14.25 7.65
N GLY A 154 -2.55 14.12 8.97
CA GLY A 154 -3.45 13.44 9.90
C GLY A 154 -3.23 13.98 11.29
#